data_AF-V8FYW9-F1
#
_entry.id   AF-V8FYW9-F1
#
_cell.length_a   1.000
_cell.length_b   1.000
_cell.length_c   1.000
_cell.angle_alpha   90.00
_cell.angle_beta   90.00
_cell.angle_gamma   90.00
#
_symmetry.space_group_name_H-M   'P 1'
#
loop_
_entity.id
_entity.type
_entity.pdbx_description
1 polymer ?
#
loop_
_entity_poly.entity_id
_entity_poly.type
_entity_poly.pdbx_seq_one_letter_code
_entity_poly.pdbx_strand_id
1 'polypeptide(L)'
;MLGMDRRSFLQFGRSGVLPETPWDLFCHRLQRTVRGDFKRLDGLNEAYHAAQICIYRLADIQHIYALCREYEVAMVLDGFASPQTVHTRDLLMVQFSPSLNIIEELGEQACLAQPSVTAGQLLALGYYQFSRVPAEMTIAQWFASPLYHDCRPYFSFLSGVERINAIFADGSQAVVGGFGVDDRSVLSVPILSRCIPNLFELLRRIA
;
A
#
# COMPACT_ATOMS: atom_id res chain seq x y z
N MET A 1 62.80 -5.95 13.41
CA MET A 1 61.66 -6.86 13.14
C MET A 1 60.41 -6.19 13.71
N LEU A 2 59.82 -5.25 12.96
CA LEU A 2 58.60 -4.54 13.35
C LEU A 2 57.44 -5.27 12.69
N GLY A 3 56.66 -6.00 13.49
CA GLY A 3 55.48 -6.72 13.04
C GLY A 3 54.38 -5.73 12.69
N MET A 4 54.13 -5.52 11.40
CA MET A 4 52.89 -4.92 10.91
C MET A 4 51.71 -5.82 11.34
N ASP A 5 50.87 -5.29 12.22
CA ASP A 5 49.63 -5.94 12.63
C ASP A 5 48.68 -6.03 11.43
N ARG A 6 48.40 -7.26 11.00
CA ARG A 6 47.59 -7.58 9.81
C ARG A 6 46.08 -7.36 10.05
N ARG A 7 45.67 -6.84 11.21
CA ARG A 7 44.25 -6.65 11.58
C ARG A 7 43.69 -5.25 11.35
N SER A 8 44.49 -4.28 10.94
CA SER A 8 44.02 -2.91 10.70
C SER A 8 43.35 -2.70 9.33
N PHE A 9 43.36 -3.69 8.45
CA PHE A 9 42.86 -3.55 7.07
C PHE A 9 41.36 -3.86 6.86
N LEU A 10 40.61 -4.21 7.91
CA LEU A 10 39.18 -4.51 7.82
C LEU A 10 38.25 -3.36 8.25
N GLN A 11 38.78 -2.16 8.54
CA GLN A 11 37.96 -1.00 8.94
C GLN A 11 37.49 -0.10 7.77
N PHE A 12 37.68 -0.54 6.51
CA PHE A 12 37.20 0.17 5.32
C PHE A 12 36.22 -0.65 4.49
N GLY A 13 35.28 -1.32 5.16
CA GLY A 13 34.11 -1.92 4.52
C GLY A 13 32.91 -1.70 5.41
N ARG A 14 32.07 -0.73 5.04
CA ARG A 14 30.72 -0.42 5.56
C ARG A 14 30.46 -0.96 6.97
N SER A 15 30.38 -0.08 7.98
CA SER A 15 29.76 -0.39 9.26
C SER A 15 28.32 -0.89 9.06
N GLY A 16 28.18 -2.16 8.70
CA GLY A 16 26.95 -2.92 8.76
C GLY A 16 26.77 -3.26 10.21
N VAL A 17 26.10 -2.37 10.93
CA VAL A 17 25.55 -2.65 12.25
C VAL A 17 24.78 -3.97 12.10
N LEU A 18 25.23 -5.02 12.78
CA LEU A 18 24.50 -6.28 12.83
C LEU A 18 23.10 -5.96 13.35
N PRO A 19 22.02 -6.51 12.78
CA PRO A 19 20.69 -6.24 13.29
C PRO A 19 20.55 -6.74 14.74
N GLU A 20 20.37 -5.83 15.70
CA GLU A 20 20.27 -6.19 17.13
C GLU A 20 18.81 -6.27 17.59
N THR A 21 17.89 -5.61 16.88
CA THR A 21 16.46 -5.56 17.22
C THR A 21 15.58 -6.22 16.14
N PRO A 22 14.35 -6.66 16.47
CA PRO A 22 13.37 -7.09 15.46
C PRO A 22 13.13 -6.03 14.37
N TRP A 23 13.12 -4.75 14.75
CA TRP A 23 13.01 -3.62 13.82
C TRP A 23 14.19 -3.52 12.86
N ASP A 24 15.42 -3.72 13.35
CA ASP A 24 16.62 -3.73 12.50
C ASP A 24 16.62 -4.90 11.53
N LEU A 25 16.17 -6.08 11.98
CA LEU A 25 16.02 -7.26 11.13
C LEU A 25 14.97 -7.03 10.04
N PHE A 26 13.82 -6.45 10.40
CA PHE A 26 12.78 -6.06 9.46
C PHE A 26 13.33 -5.10 8.39
N CYS A 27 13.95 -3.99 8.81
CA CYS A 27 14.50 -2.99 7.90
C CYS A 27 15.54 -3.60 6.95
N HIS A 28 16.44 -4.43 7.47
CA HIS A 28 17.47 -5.09 6.67
C HIS A 28 16.87 -6.08 5.66
N ARG A 29 15.87 -6.87 6.05
CA ARG A 29 15.19 -7.80 5.13
C ARG A 29 14.38 -7.07 4.07
N LEU A 30 13.68 -5.99 4.44
CA LEU A 30 12.91 -5.17 3.52
C LEU A 30 13.80 -4.61 2.41
N GLN A 31 14.92 -3.98 2.76
CA GLN A 31 15.88 -3.40 1.81
C GLN A 31 16.53 -4.44 0.88
N ARG A 32 16.65 -5.71 1.31
CA ARG A 32 17.19 -6.79 0.48
C ARG A 32 16.17 -7.43 -0.44
N THR A 33 14.90 -7.41 -0.04
CA THR A 33 13.83 -8.13 -0.74
C THR A 33 13.15 -7.23 -1.78
N VAL A 34 13.03 -5.94 -1.48
CA VAL A 34 12.22 -4.99 -2.25
C VAL A 34 13.12 -4.01 -2.97
N ARG A 35 12.79 -3.72 -4.24
CA ARG A 35 13.48 -2.67 -4.99
C ARG A 35 12.75 -1.35 -4.77
N GLY A 36 13.34 -0.48 -3.97
CA GLY A 36 12.76 0.82 -3.65
C GLY A 36 13.72 1.74 -2.90
N ASP A 37 13.33 3.00 -2.77
CA ASP A 37 14.02 3.97 -1.93
C ASP A 37 13.52 3.83 -0.50
N PHE A 38 14.38 3.35 0.38
CA PHE A 38 14.06 3.16 1.80
C PHE A 38 14.65 4.28 2.65
N LYS A 39 13.87 4.80 3.59
CA LYS A 39 14.28 5.84 4.53
C LYS A 39 13.75 5.54 5.93
N ARG A 40 14.65 5.52 6.92
CA ARG A 40 14.24 5.53 8.34
C ARG A 40 13.79 6.93 8.75
N LEU A 41 12.78 6.97 9.60
CA LEU A 41 12.25 8.20 10.17
C LEU A 41 12.58 8.18 11.67
N ASP A 42 13.76 8.70 12.00
CA ASP A 42 14.26 8.72 13.38
C ASP A 42 13.68 9.91 14.16
N GLY A 43 13.62 9.79 15.50
CA GLY A 43 13.27 10.90 16.39
C GLY A 43 11.78 11.25 16.46
N LEU A 44 10.89 10.36 16.01
CA LEU A 44 9.44 10.59 16.03
C LEU A 44 8.76 10.08 17.31
N ASN A 45 9.27 8.98 17.88
CA ASN A 45 8.80 8.39 19.13
C ASN A 45 9.95 7.54 19.72
N GLU A 46 10.07 7.49 21.05
CA GLU A 46 11.05 6.65 21.75
C GLU A 46 10.63 5.18 21.82
N ALA A 47 9.33 4.89 21.75
CA ALA A 47 8.77 3.55 21.92
C ALA A 47 8.51 2.80 20.61
N TYR A 48 8.34 3.52 19.50
CA TYR A 48 8.01 2.91 18.20
C TYR A 48 8.81 3.56 17.08
N HIS A 49 9.20 2.73 16.14
CA HIS A 49 9.98 3.15 15.00
C HIS A 49 9.12 3.38 13.77
N ALA A 50 9.60 4.22 12.86
CA ALA A 50 8.94 4.47 11.60
C ALA A 50 9.94 4.45 10.44
N ALA A 51 9.49 3.97 9.29
CA ALA A 51 10.22 4.02 8.04
C ALA A 51 9.27 4.29 6.88
N GLN A 52 9.86 4.73 5.77
CA GLN A 52 9.19 4.95 4.51
C GLN A 52 9.89 4.15 3.41
N ILE A 53 9.11 3.61 2.47
CA ILE A 53 9.64 2.98 1.27
C ILE A 53 8.86 3.44 0.03
N CYS A 54 9.58 3.92 -0.98
CA CYS A 54 9.05 4.17 -2.32
C CYS A 54 9.36 2.99 -3.23
N ILE A 55 8.33 2.27 -3.69
CA ILE A 55 8.51 1.04 -4.47
C ILE A 55 8.38 1.29 -5.97
N TYR A 56 9.15 0.53 -6.75
CA TYR A 56 9.16 0.65 -8.20
C TYR A 56 8.39 -0.47 -8.93
N ARG A 57 7.92 -1.49 -8.22
CA ARG A 57 7.21 -2.64 -8.79
C ARG A 57 6.04 -3.03 -7.92
N LEU A 58 4.87 -3.23 -8.53
CA LEU A 58 3.67 -3.65 -7.81
C LEU A 58 3.82 -5.05 -7.17
N ALA A 59 4.57 -5.95 -7.81
CA ALA A 59 4.83 -7.28 -7.28
C ALA A 59 5.53 -7.27 -5.90
N ASP A 60 6.27 -6.20 -5.58
CA ASP A 60 6.97 -6.10 -4.30
C ASP A 60 6.01 -5.90 -3.11
N ILE A 61 4.77 -5.44 -3.33
CA ILE A 61 3.76 -5.25 -2.27
C ILE A 61 3.52 -6.55 -1.49
N GLN A 62 3.48 -7.72 -2.15
CA GLN A 62 3.30 -9.00 -1.47
C GLN A 62 4.42 -9.31 -0.49
N HIS A 63 5.67 -9.03 -0.90
CA HIS A 63 6.84 -9.25 -0.06
C HIS A 63 6.86 -8.28 1.13
N ILE A 64 6.52 -7.02 0.89
CA ILE A 64 6.39 -6.00 1.96
C ILE A 64 5.33 -6.46 2.97
N TYR A 65 4.16 -6.85 2.47
CA TYR A 65 3.04 -7.27 3.29
C TYR A 65 3.41 -8.49 4.17
N ALA A 66 4.07 -9.49 3.58
CA ALA A 66 4.54 -10.67 4.31
C ALA A 66 5.53 -10.31 5.42
N LEU A 67 6.50 -9.42 5.14
CA LEU A 67 7.46 -8.94 6.14
C LEU A 67 6.77 -8.13 7.25
N CYS A 68 5.85 -7.23 6.90
CA CYS A 68 5.11 -6.45 7.88
C CYS A 68 4.30 -7.35 8.83
N ARG A 69 3.70 -8.43 8.33
CA ARG A 69 3.03 -9.42 9.18
C ARG A 69 4.01 -10.20 10.06
N GLU A 70 5.13 -10.64 9.51
CA GLU A 70 6.13 -11.44 10.23
C GLU A 70 6.72 -10.67 11.41
N TYR A 71 6.95 -9.36 11.24
CA TYR A 71 7.56 -8.49 12.24
C TYR A 71 6.56 -7.61 12.99
N GLU A 72 5.25 -7.84 12.81
CA GLU A 72 4.15 -7.08 13.44
C GLU A 72 4.18 -5.55 13.18
N VAL A 73 4.74 -5.14 12.04
CA VAL A 73 4.83 -3.75 11.60
C VAL A 73 3.52 -3.31 10.94
N ALA A 74 2.98 -2.15 11.32
CA ALA A 74 1.86 -1.53 10.61
C ALA A 74 2.30 -1.12 9.20
N MET A 75 1.58 -1.58 8.18
CA MET A 75 1.76 -1.13 6.79
C MET A 75 0.67 -0.11 6.45
N VAL A 76 1.07 1.10 6.03
CA VAL A 76 0.13 2.17 5.65
C VAL A 76 0.50 2.78 4.32
N LEU A 77 -0.52 3.27 3.59
CA LEU A 77 -0.29 4.11 2.43
C LEU A 77 0.17 5.50 2.89
N ASP A 78 1.23 6.01 2.27
CA ASP A 78 1.73 7.35 2.54
C ASP A 78 0.66 8.43 2.27
N GLY A 79 0.57 9.42 3.17
CA GLY A 79 -0.44 10.48 3.12
C GLY A 79 -1.77 10.15 3.81
N PHE A 80 -1.97 8.91 4.30
CA PHE A 80 -3.19 8.53 5.04
C PHE A 80 -3.00 8.42 6.55
N ALA A 81 -1.85 7.90 6.96
CA ALA A 81 -1.48 7.79 8.36
C ALA A 81 -0.09 8.38 8.55
N SER A 82 0.12 9.00 9.71
CA SER A 82 1.42 9.54 10.08
C SER A 82 1.97 8.85 11.33
N PRO A 83 3.29 8.85 11.54
CA PRO A 83 3.90 8.33 12.76
C PRO A 83 3.38 8.99 14.05
N GLN A 84 2.83 10.21 13.95
CA GLN A 84 2.21 10.92 15.07
C GLN A 84 0.78 10.46 15.39
N THR A 85 0.17 9.61 14.54
CA THR A 85 -1.19 9.10 14.73
C THR A 85 -1.24 7.61 15.10
N VAL A 86 -0.15 6.87 14.83
CA VAL A 86 -0.02 5.44 15.10
C VAL A 86 0.93 5.25 16.30
N HIS A 87 0.39 4.79 17.43
CA HIS A 87 1.14 4.68 18.69
C HIS A 87 1.15 3.27 19.29
N THR A 88 0.90 2.24 18.49
CA THR A 88 0.71 0.87 19.01
C THR A 88 1.70 -0.15 18.48
N ARG A 89 2.46 0.20 17.43
CA ARG A 89 3.46 -0.66 16.79
C ARG A 89 4.35 0.14 15.87
N ASP A 90 5.46 -0.46 15.45
CA ASP A 90 6.33 0.07 14.42
C ASP A 90 5.58 0.28 13.09
N LEU A 91 5.99 1.26 12.30
CA LEU A 91 5.26 1.72 11.12
C LEU A 91 6.13 1.70 9.86
N LEU A 92 5.59 1.12 8.79
CA LEU A 92 6.09 1.28 7.43
C LEU A 92 5.07 2.04 6.57
N MET A 93 5.46 3.23 6.13
CA MET A 93 4.75 4.03 5.13
C MET A 93 5.19 3.61 3.73
N VAL A 94 4.25 3.23 2.89
CA VAL A 94 4.50 2.77 1.53
C VAL A 94 4.07 3.85 0.54
N GLN A 95 4.99 4.24 -0.32
CA GLN A 95 4.77 5.10 -1.47
C GLN A 95 4.90 4.29 -2.75
N PHE A 96 4.10 4.63 -3.76
CA PHE A 96 4.29 4.15 -5.11
C PHE A 96 5.15 5.14 -5.90
N SER A 97 6.15 4.63 -6.63
CA SER A 97 6.94 5.48 -7.50
C SER A 97 6.08 6.15 -8.57
N PRO A 98 6.39 7.39 -8.99
CA PRO A 98 5.75 8.02 -10.13
C PRO A 98 5.83 7.21 -11.44
N SER A 99 6.75 6.24 -11.55
CA SER A 99 6.82 5.33 -12.71
C SER A 99 5.71 4.29 -12.76
N LEU A 100 4.98 4.06 -11.67
CA LEU A 100 3.83 3.16 -11.60
C LEU A 100 2.54 3.89 -12.02
N ASN A 101 2.58 4.57 -13.17
CA ASN A 101 1.56 5.48 -13.66
C ASN A 101 1.00 5.08 -15.04
N ILE A 102 0.99 3.78 -15.34
CA ILE A 102 0.45 3.28 -16.61
C ILE A 102 -1.08 3.35 -16.61
N ILE A 103 -1.63 3.80 -17.74
CA ILE A 103 -3.05 3.71 -18.08
C ILE A 103 -3.16 2.82 -19.32
N GLU A 104 -3.92 1.74 -19.20
CA GLU A 104 -4.21 0.80 -20.29
C GLU A 104 -5.70 0.92 -20.64
N GLU A 105 -6.00 1.26 -21.89
CA GLU A 105 -7.39 1.37 -22.36
C GLU A 105 -8.07 0.01 -22.42
N LEU A 106 -9.29 -0.07 -21.89
CA LEU A 106 -10.13 -1.26 -21.89
C LEU A 106 -11.46 -0.93 -22.58
N GLY A 107 -11.43 -0.94 -23.92
CA GLY A 107 -12.57 -0.53 -24.74
C GLY A 107 -12.81 0.98 -24.69
N GLU A 108 -14.05 1.40 -24.97
CA GLU A 108 -14.36 2.83 -25.19
C GLU A 108 -14.61 3.62 -23.89
N GLN A 109 -14.91 2.94 -22.77
CA GLN A 109 -15.41 3.59 -21.56
C GLN A 109 -14.67 3.21 -20.28
N ALA A 110 -13.65 2.35 -20.37
CA ALA A 110 -12.91 1.88 -19.21
C ALA A 110 -11.40 1.91 -19.47
N CYS A 111 -10.65 2.00 -18.39
CA CYS A 111 -9.21 1.80 -18.40
C CYS A 111 -8.78 1.05 -17.15
N LEU A 112 -7.64 0.37 -17.25
CA LEU A 112 -6.88 -0.10 -16.11
C LEU A 112 -5.83 0.97 -15.79
N ALA A 113 -5.91 1.53 -14.59
CA ALA A 113 -4.98 2.56 -14.13
C ALA A 113 -4.12 2.04 -12.97
N GLN A 114 -2.82 2.30 -13.05
CA GLN A 114 -1.88 1.94 -11.98
C GLN A 114 -1.90 2.94 -10.81
N PRO A 115 -1.45 2.54 -9.61
CA PRO A 115 -1.60 3.32 -8.38
C PRO A 115 -1.16 4.78 -8.42
N SER A 116 -0.10 5.11 -9.18
CA SER A 116 0.46 6.47 -9.27
C SER A 116 -0.15 7.32 -10.39
N VAL A 117 -1.09 6.78 -11.18
CA VAL A 117 -1.91 7.59 -12.09
C VAL A 117 -2.64 8.65 -11.26
N THR A 118 -2.67 9.89 -11.73
CA THR A 118 -3.37 10.96 -11.03
C THR A 118 -4.79 11.16 -11.53
N ALA A 119 -5.65 11.71 -10.67
CA ALA A 119 -7.00 12.11 -11.02
C ALA A 119 -7.02 13.09 -12.21
N GLY A 120 -6.03 14.01 -12.29
CA GLY A 120 -5.89 14.94 -13.40
C GLY A 120 -5.58 14.26 -14.73
N GLN A 121 -4.77 13.18 -14.74
CA GLN A 121 -4.51 12.41 -15.96
C GLN A 121 -5.78 11.74 -16.47
N LEU A 122 -6.58 11.14 -15.57
CA LEU A 122 -7.85 10.52 -15.95
C LEU A 122 -8.88 11.55 -16.41
N LEU A 123 -8.97 12.70 -15.74
CA LEU A 123 -9.85 13.78 -16.16
C LEU A 123 -9.51 14.29 -17.57
N ALA A 124 -8.21 14.40 -17.90
CA ALA A 124 -7.76 14.79 -19.24
C ALA A 124 -8.13 13.78 -20.34
N LEU A 125 -8.34 12.51 -19.97
CA LEU A 125 -8.82 11.44 -20.85
C LEU A 125 -10.36 11.38 -20.93
N GLY A 126 -11.09 12.28 -20.26
CA GLY A 126 -12.56 12.34 -20.29
C GLY A 126 -13.25 11.60 -19.14
N TYR A 127 -12.53 11.09 -18.15
CA TYR A 127 -13.12 10.51 -16.95
C TYR A 127 -13.58 11.60 -15.97
N TYR A 128 -14.74 12.21 -16.27
CA TYR A 128 -15.26 13.38 -15.56
C TYR A 128 -15.66 13.14 -14.09
N GLN A 129 -15.72 11.89 -13.62
CA GLN A 129 -15.91 11.59 -12.20
C GLN A 129 -14.81 12.19 -11.32
N PHE A 130 -13.63 12.43 -11.89
CA PHE A 130 -12.49 13.05 -11.19
C PHE A 130 -12.51 14.59 -11.20
N SER A 131 -13.55 15.23 -11.76
CA SER A 131 -13.63 16.71 -11.89
C SER A 131 -13.58 17.49 -10.57
N ARG A 132 -13.86 16.83 -9.43
CA ARG A 132 -13.79 17.42 -8.08
C ARG A 132 -12.67 16.87 -7.22
N VAL A 133 -11.78 16.06 -7.80
CA VAL A 133 -10.62 15.49 -7.11
C VAL A 133 -9.39 16.36 -7.45
N PRO A 134 -8.51 16.69 -6.48
CA PRO A 134 -7.27 17.41 -6.76
C PRO A 134 -6.45 16.70 -7.85
N ALA A 135 -5.97 17.46 -8.84
CA ALA A 135 -5.40 16.91 -10.07
C ALA A 135 -4.12 16.08 -9.83
N GLU A 136 -3.38 16.43 -8.79
CA GLU A 136 -2.15 15.80 -8.32
C GLU A 136 -2.38 14.57 -7.45
N MET A 137 -3.61 14.36 -6.96
CA MET A 137 -3.93 13.19 -6.14
C MET A 137 -3.83 11.92 -6.98
N THR A 138 -3.05 10.96 -6.51
CA THR A 138 -2.96 9.64 -7.16
C THR A 138 -4.25 8.86 -6.94
N ILE A 139 -4.59 7.95 -7.85
CA ILE A 139 -5.78 7.10 -7.70
C ILE A 139 -5.68 6.19 -6.47
N ALA A 140 -4.48 5.79 -6.06
CA ALA A 140 -4.30 5.03 -4.82
C ALA A 140 -4.71 5.85 -3.60
N GLN A 141 -4.31 7.13 -3.57
CA GLN A 141 -4.70 8.04 -2.49
C GLN A 141 -6.19 8.35 -2.56
N TRP A 142 -6.72 8.69 -3.74
CA TRP A 142 -8.15 8.90 -3.92
C TRP A 142 -8.97 7.70 -3.44
N PHE A 143 -8.57 6.48 -3.83
CA PHE A 143 -9.25 5.25 -3.44
C PHE A 143 -9.20 5.00 -1.92
N ALA A 144 -8.08 5.31 -1.27
CA ALA A 144 -7.93 5.16 0.18
C ALA A 144 -8.65 6.23 1.02
N SER A 145 -9.14 7.31 0.41
CA SER A 145 -9.75 8.43 1.13
C SER A 145 -11.28 8.35 1.17
N PRO A 146 -11.89 8.18 2.36
CA PRO A 146 -13.34 8.19 2.51
C PRO A 146 -14.01 9.50 2.05
N LEU A 147 -13.27 10.61 2.00
CA LEU A 147 -13.80 11.92 1.60
C LEU A 147 -14.33 11.95 0.15
N TYR A 148 -13.86 11.04 -0.71
CA TYR A 148 -14.25 10.99 -2.12
C TYR A 148 -15.21 9.84 -2.45
N HIS A 149 -15.63 9.07 -1.44
CA HIS A 149 -16.53 7.93 -1.64
C HIS A 149 -17.85 8.17 -0.95
N ASP A 150 -18.95 7.93 -1.68
CA ASP A 150 -20.27 7.94 -1.08
C ASP A 150 -20.43 6.70 -0.20
N CYS A 151 -20.44 6.92 1.11
CA CYS A 151 -20.59 5.86 2.10
C CYS A 151 -22.04 5.39 2.27
N ARG A 152 -23.01 6.03 1.60
CA ARG A 152 -24.40 5.57 1.63
C ARG A 152 -24.51 4.21 0.92
N PRO A 153 -25.28 3.26 1.48
CA PRO A 153 -25.52 2.00 0.81
C PRO A 153 -26.01 2.20 -0.64
N TYR A 154 -25.54 1.34 -1.54
CA TYR A 154 -25.90 1.34 -2.97
C TYR A 154 -25.40 2.51 -3.82
N PHE A 155 -24.62 3.46 -3.29
CA PHE A 155 -24.09 4.58 -4.08
C PHE A 155 -22.61 4.45 -4.47
N SER A 156 -21.94 3.36 -4.09
CA SER A 156 -20.52 3.13 -4.42
C SER A 156 -20.23 3.08 -5.92
N PHE A 157 -21.22 2.74 -6.75
CA PHE A 157 -21.10 2.74 -8.22
C PHE A 157 -20.84 4.14 -8.79
N LEU A 158 -21.19 5.22 -8.06
CA LEU A 158 -20.92 6.60 -8.47
C LEU A 158 -19.43 6.93 -8.52
N SER A 159 -18.58 6.12 -7.89
CA SER A 159 -17.12 6.28 -7.98
C SER A 159 -16.56 6.02 -9.38
N GLY A 160 -17.30 5.29 -10.23
CA GLY A 160 -16.82 4.83 -11.53
C GLY A 160 -15.80 3.68 -11.45
N VAL A 161 -15.54 3.12 -10.26
CA VAL A 161 -14.68 1.94 -10.12
C VAL A 161 -15.46 0.69 -10.50
N GLU A 162 -15.05 0.01 -11.56
CA GLU A 162 -15.63 -1.29 -11.93
C GLU A 162 -14.97 -2.44 -11.18
N ARG A 163 -13.63 -2.48 -11.15
CA ARG A 163 -12.84 -3.58 -10.57
C ARG A 163 -11.57 -3.08 -9.92
N ILE A 164 -11.08 -3.85 -8.95
CA ILE A 164 -9.88 -3.58 -8.16
C ILE A 164 -9.12 -4.88 -7.96
N ASN A 165 -7.83 -4.87 -8.24
CA ASN A 165 -6.93 -5.93 -7.78
C ASN A 165 -6.44 -5.58 -6.37
N ALA A 166 -6.80 -6.41 -5.39
CA ALA A 166 -6.53 -6.14 -3.97
C ALA A 166 -5.75 -7.28 -3.31
N ILE A 167 -4.95 -6.91 -2.31
CA ILE A 167 -4.35 -7.85 -1.36
C ILE A 167 -5.07 -7.71 -0.03
N PHE A 168 -5.50 -8.83 0.56
CA PHE A 168 -6.25 -8.86 1.80
C PHE A 168 -5.39 -9.11 3.03
N ALA A 169 -5.99 -8.96 4.20
CA ALA A 169 -5.33 -9.10 5.50
C ALA A 169 -4.78 -10.51 5.82
N ASP A 170 -5.12 -11.52 5.02
CA ASP A 170 -4.53 -12.86 5.11
C ASP A 170 -3.40 -13.08 4.09
N GLY A 171 -3.11 -12.10 3.23
CA GLY A 171 -2.13 -12.16 2.15
C GLY A 171 -2.69 -12.71 0.83
N SER A 172 -3.97 -13.10 0.79
CA SER A 172 -4.62 -13.51 -0.44
C SER A 172 -4.80 -12.34 -1.42
N GLN A 173 -4.85 -12.65 -2.71
CA GLN A 173 -5.15 -11.69 -3.77
C GLN A 173 -6.45 -12.05 -4.46
N ALA A 174 -7.26 -11.04 -4.75
CA ALA A 174 -8.43 -11.18 -5.59
C ALA A 174 -8.66 -9.93 -6.42
N VAL A 175 -9.28 -10.13 -7.58
CA VAL A 175 -9.98 -9.03 -8.25
C VAL A 175 -11.39 -8.95 -7.65
N VAL A 176 -11.72 -7.81 -7.08
CA VAL A 176 -13.06 -7.49 -6.58
C VAL A 176 -13.69 -6.51 -7.54
N GLY A 177 -14.92 -6.74 -7.96
CA GLY A 177 -15.66 -5.81 -8.81
C GLY A 177 -16.63 -6.51 -9.72
N GLY A 178 -17.20 -5.73 -10.64
CA GLY A 178 -18.51 -5.99 -11.22
C GLY A 178 -19.52 -5.07 -10.56
N PHE A 179 -19.53 -4.99 -9.22
CA PHE A 179 -20.27 -4.10 -8.28
C PHE A 179 -21.74 -3.77 -8.61
N GLY A 180 -22.28 -4.28 -9.69
CA GLY A 180 -23.64 -4.15 -10.16
C GLY A 180 -24.48 -5.32 -9.71
N VAL A 181 -25.80 -5.13 -9.75
CA VAL A 181 -26.80 -6.08 -9.28
C VAL A 181 -26.80 -7.41 -10.03
N ASP A 182 -26.25 -7.44 -11.25
CA ASP A 182 -26.16 -8.63 -12.10
C ASP A 182 -24.81 -9.34 -12.04
N ASP A 183 -23.89 -8.90 -11.18
CA ASP A 183 -22.60 -9.57 -11.03
C ASP A 183 -22.76 -10.97 -10.42
N ARG A 184 -22.35 -11.99 -11.18
CA ARG A 184 -22.40 -13.41 -10.79
C ARG A 184 -21.02 -13.99 -10.54
N SER A 185 -20.00 -13.15 -10.46
CA SER A 185 -18.62 -13.57 -10.21
C SER A 185 -18.54 -14.31 -8.87
N VAL A 186 -18.00 -15.52 -8.91
CA VAL A 186 -17.79 -16.31 -7.68
C VAL A 186 -16.73 -15.61 -6.83
N LEU A 187 -17.00 -15.47 -5.54
CA LEU A 187 -15.99 -15.05 -4.56
C LEU A 187 -14.91 -16.13 -4.49
N SER A 188 -13.82 -15.92 -5.22
CA SER A 188 -12.77 -16.92 -5.43
C SER A 188 -11.84 -17.09 -4.22
N VAL A 189 -11.98 -16.24 -3.20
CA VAL A 189 -11.08 -16.20 -2.04
C VAL A 189 -11.84 -16.37 -0.73
N PRO A 190 -11.41 -17.30 0.17
CA PRO A 190 -12.13 -17.63 1.40
C PRO A 190 -12.41 -16.44 2.32
N ILE A 191 -11.49 -15.46 2.39
CA ILE A 191 -11.69 -14.27 3.23
C ILE A 191 -12.90 -13.45 2.77
N LEU A 192 -13.14 -13.37 1.46
CA LEU A 192 -14.29 -12.65 0.91
C LEU A 192 -15.60 -13.38 1.25
N SER A 193 -15.64 -14.70 1.06
CA SER A 193 -16.81 -15.53 1.41
C SER A 193 -17.18 -15.43 2.89
N ARG A 194 -16.20 -15.24 3.77
CA ARG A 194 -16.42 -15.05 5.22
C ARG A 194 -16.79 -13.61 5.58
N CYS A 195 -16.08 -12.62 5.03
CA CYS A 195 -16.22 -11.22 5.45
C CYS A 195 -17.46 -10.54 4.87
N ILE A 196 -17.83 -10.82 3.61
CA ILE A 196 -18.96 -10.14 2.96
C ILE A 196 -20.29 -10.36 3.70
N PRO A 197 -20.67 -11.59 4.10
CA PRO A 197 -21.89 -11.80 4.90
C PRO A 197 -21.87 -11.02 6.23
N ASN A 198 -20.71 -10.99 6.91
CA ASN A 198 -20.55 -10.27 8.16
C ASN A 198 -20.71 -8.74 7.98
N LEU A 199 -20.22 -8.19 6.86
CA LEU A 199 -20.41 -6.77 6.53
C LEU A 199 -21.90 -6.44 6.33
N PHE A 200 -22.66 -7.30 5.65
CA PHE A 200 -24.11 -7.12 5.49
C PHE A 200 -24.88 -7.26 6.82
N GLU A 201 -24.45 -8.14 7.72
CA GLU A 201 -25.01 -8.21 9.08
C GLU A 201 -24.70 -6.95 9.89
N LEU A 202 -23.49 -6.39 9.79
CA LEU A 202 -23.14 -5.13 10.44
C LEU A 202 -23.97 -3.96 9.92
N LEU A 203 -24.14 -3.85 8.60
CA LEU A 203 -24.98 -2.82 7.98
C LEU A 203 -26.44 -2.90 8.46
N ARG A 204 -26.98 -4.12 8.60
CA ARG A 204 -28.35 -4.34 9.13
C ARG A 204 -28.52 -3.95 10.60
N ARG A 205 -27.43 -3.88 11.37
CA ARG A 205 -27.48 -3.48 12.80
C ARG A 205 -27.32 -1.97 13.00
N ILE A 206 -26.80 -1.27 11.99
CA ILE A 206 -26.54 0.18 12.03
C ILE A 206 -27.68 0.96 11.35
N ALA A 207 -28.46 0.30 10.48
CA ALA A 207 -29.72 0.79 9.93
C ALA A 207 -30.88 0.59 10.91
#